data_AF-T0N0N6-F1
#
_entry.id   AF-T0N0N6-F1
#
_cell.length_a   1.000
_cell.length_b   1.000
_cell.length_c   1.000
_cell.angle_alpha   90.00
_cell.angle_beta   90.00
_cell.angle_gamma   90.00
#
_symmetry.space_group_name_H-M   'P 1'
#
loop_
_entity.id
_entity.type
_entity.pdbx_description
1 polymer ?
#
loop_
_entity_poly.entity_id
_entity_poly.type
_entity_poly.pdbx_seq_one_letter_code
_entity_poly.pdbx_strand_id
1 'polypeptide(L)'
;MKKKIFLPVIGVAIAALIGGGYYINSNSKVKDSSATKQAEDQAQKNESETVELEKKQEQEKAAIENAKSVDEKVAEDTVKKLIDIVYFKQGTYEEYKSLFSLPDRVASKEKFEEARSKSSVVEKFGKEYENSEEIVKNFKVEKKDSITTVFFKSEDGEKESTWQVIEKDSKYLIYNAVISQ
;
A
#
# COMPACT_ATOMS: atom_id res chain seq x y z
N MET A 1 -26.89 -31.02 -2.48
CA MET A 1 -25.42 -30.79 -2.36
C MET A 1 -25.16 -29.29 -2.39
N LYS A 2 -24.79 -28.68 -1.26
CA LYS A 2 -24.49 -27.23 -1.19
C LYS A 2 -23.00 -27.03 -1.49
N LYS A 3 -22.67 -26.41 -2.63
CA LYS A 3 -21.31 -25.99 -2.97
C LYS A 3 -20.89 -24.87 -2.02
N LYS A 4 -19.91 -25.13 -1.16
CA LYS A 4 -19.23 -24.09 -0.38
C LYS A 4 -18.28 -23.35 -1.33
N ILE A 5 -18.59 -22.10 -1.63
CA ILE A 5 -17.68 -21.20 -2.33
C ILE A 5 -16.63 -20.77 -1.31
N PHE A 6 -15.42 -21.27 -1.48
CA PHE A 6 -14.26 -20.87 -0.70
C PHE A 6 -13.72 -19.58 -1.33
N LEU A 7 -14.05 -18.43 -0.75
CA LEU A 7 -13.40 -17.17 -1.09
C LEU A 7 -12.04 -17.16 -0.38
N PRO A 8 -10.90 -17.07 -1.09
CA PRO A 8 -9.63 -16.87 -0.43
C PRO A 8 -9.65 -15.49 0.24
N VAL A 9 -9.43 -15.46 1.55
CA VAL A 9 -9.16 -14.26 2.32
C VAL A 9 -7.80 -13.74 1.86
N ILE A 10 -7.81 -12.82 0.90
CA ILE A 10 -6.60 -12.08 0.52
C ILE A 10 -6.39 -11.05 1.63
N GLY A 11 -5.56 -11.40 2.62
CA GLY A 11 -5.05 -10.43 3.57
C GLY A 11 -4.13 -9.45 2.84
N VAL A 12 -4.68 -8.31 2.42
CA VAL A 12 -3.92 -7.26 1.75
C VAL A 12 -3.21 -6.43 2.83
N ALA A 13 -1.93 -6.68 3.04
CA ALA A 13 -1.10 -5.81 3.86
C ALA A 13 -0.81 -4.51 3.08
N ILE A 14 -1.36 -3.39 3.54
CA ILE A 14 -1.09 -2.05 3.00
C ILE A 14 0.21 -1.55 3.64
N ALA A 15 1.28 -1.45 2.85
CA ALA A 15 2.56 -0.93 3.31
C ALA A 15 2.58 0.60 3.17
N ALA A 16 2.90 1.29 4.27
CA ALA A 16 3.19 2.72 4.25
C ALA A 16 4.43 2.96 3.36
N LEU A 17 4.23 3.71 2.28
CA LEU A 17 5.17 3.85 1.17
C LEU A 17 6.45 4.65 1.46
N ILE A 18 6.73 5.03 2.70
CA ILE A 18 7.86 5.92 2.99
C ILE A 18 8.65 5.39 4.18
N GLY A 19 9.93 5.16 3.92
CA GLY A 19 10.82 4.28 4.69
C GLY A 19 10.92 4.64 6.17
N GLY A 20 10.70 3.63 7.00
CA GLY A 20 10.91 3.70 8.46
C GLY A 20 9.81 3.02 9.27
N GLY A 21 9.79 1.68 9.26
CA GLY A 21 9.29 0.83 10.35
C GLY A 21 7.90 1.09 10.94
N TYR A 22 6.92 0.26 10.57
CA TYR A 22 5.99 -0.30 11.55
C TYR A 22 6.02 -1.82 11.41
N TYR A 23 6.86 -2.44 12.24
CA TYR A 23 6.71 -3.84 12.59
C TYR A 23 5.38 -4.00 13.33
N ILE A 24 4.46 -4.80 12.78
CA ILE A 24 3.55 -5.53 13.64
C ILE A 24 4.43 -6.57 14.35
N ASN A 25 4.77 -6.29 15.61
CA ASN A 25 5.52 -7.20 16.46
C ASN A 25 4.63 -8.41 16.81
N SER A 26 4.62 -9.41 15.93
CA SER A 26 4.08 -10.74 16.20
C SER A 26 5.20 -11.68 16.61
N ASN A 27 5.87 -11.41 17.73
CA ASN A 27 6.64 -12.46 18.38
C ASN A 27 6.61 -12.33 19.91
N SER A 28 5.45 -12.66 20.48
CA SER A 28 5.39 -13.09 21.88
C SER A 28 6.12 -14.43 22.00
N LYS A 29 7.41 -14.40 22.31
CA LYS A 29 8.05 -15.53 22.99
C LYS A 29 7.40 -15.67 24.36
N VAL A 30 6.39 -16.53 24.45
CA VAL A 30 5.94 -17.06 25.74
C VAL A 30 6.84 -18.25 26.06
N LYS A 31 7.88 -17.97 26.83
CA LYS A 31 8.23 -18.85 27.95
C LYS A 31 8.13 -17.98 29.18
N ASP A 32 7.01 -18.07 29.87
CA ASP A 32 7.09 -18.17 31.32
C ASP A 32 5.90 -18.91 31.89
N SER A 33 6.25 -19.93 32.67
CA SER A 33 5.36 -20.60 33.59
C SER A 33 5.05 -19.61 34.71
N SER A 34 3.81 -19.14 34.78
CA SER A 34 2.98 -19.27 35.98
C SER A 34 1.73 -18.42 35.83
N ALA A 35 0.61 -19.11 36.03
CA ALA A 35 -0.72 -18.56 35.95
C ALA A 35 -0.98 -17.53 37.03
N THR A 36 -1.80 -16.53 36.70
CA THR A 36 -3.18 -16.34 37.22
C THR A 36 -3.41 -14.84 37.45
N LYS A 37 -4.17 -14.21 36.53
CA LYS A 37 -4.98 -12.96 36.64
C LYS A 37 -5.07 -12.20 35.29
N GLN A 38 -5.55 -12.86 34.23
CA GLN A 38 -5.64 -12.24 32.89
C GLN A 38 -6.84 -12.74 32.07
N ALA A 39 -8.02 -12.88 32.70
CA ALA A 39 -9.22 -13.34 31.99
C ALA A 39 -10.18 -12.21 31.59
N GLU A 40 -10.13 -11.04 32.25
CA GLU A 40 -11.08 -9.93 31.98
C GLU A 40 -10.51 -8.85 31.03
N ASP A 41 -9.20 -8.57 31.08
CA ASP A 41 -8.55 -7.63 30.14
C ASP A 41 -8.38 -8.18 28.71
N GLN A 42 -8.49 -9.50 28.51
CA GLN A 42 -8.33 -10.12 27.18
C GLN A 42 -9.64 -10.16 26.37
N ALA A 43 -10.81 -10.07 27.01
CA ALA A 43 -12.09 -10.07 26.31
C ALA A 43 -12.37 -8.72 25.62
N GLN A 44 -12.09 -7.60 26.30
CA GLN A 44 -12.25 -6.26 25.71
C GLN A 44 -11.21 -5.96 24.62
N LYS A 45 -10.00 -6.50 24.75
CA LYS A 45 -8.95 -6.33 23.74
C LYS A 45 -9.28 -7.09 22.45
N ASN A 46 -9.78 -8.33 22.57
CA ASN A 46 -10.19 -9.14 21.42
C ASN A 46 -11.43 -8.58 20.72
N GLU A 47 -12.43 -8.04 21.43
CA GLU A 47 -13.57 -7.38 20.79
C GLU A 47 -13.17 -6.08 20.06
N SER A 48 -12.27 -5.27 20.65
CA SER A 48 -11.80 -4.03 20.02
C SER A 48 -11.00 -4.30 18.73
N GLU A 49 -10.14 -5.33 18.72
CA GLU A 49 -9.35 -5.72 17.55
C GLU A 49 -10.25 -6.33 16.45
N THR A 50 -11.29 -7.07 16.82
CA THR A 50 -12.25 -7.64 15.86
C THR A 50 -13.08 -6.55 15.18
N VAL A 51 -13.57 -5.57 15.95
CA VAL A 51 -14.31 -4.42 15.39
C VAL A 51 -13.43 -3.52 14.53
N GLU A 52 -12.16 -3.34 14.87
CA GLU A 52 -11.21 -2.56 14.04
C GLU A 52 -10.86 -3.28 12.73
N LEU A 53 -10.74 -4.61 12.75
CA LEU A 53 -10.52 -5.44 11.56
C LEU A 53 -11.73 -5.43 10.62
N GLU A 54 -12.95 -5.56 11.15
CA GLU A 54 -14.18 -5.48 10.35
C GLU A 54 -14.33 -4.10 9.69
N LYS A 55 -14.07 -3.01 10.43
CA LYS A 55 -14.05 -1.65 9.86
C LYS A 55 -13.00 -1.48 8.77
N LYS A 56 -11.81 -2.07 8.93
CA LYS A 56 -10.75 -2.01 7.90
C LYS A 56 -11.15 -2.76 6.63
N GLN A 57 -11.77 -3.92 6.76
CA GLN A 57 -12.26 -4.71 5.62
C GLN A 57 -13.43 -4.04 4.90
N GLU A 58 -14.35 -3.41 5.64
CA GLU A 58 -15.48 -2.70 5.05
C GLU A 58 -15.03 -1.45 4.27
N GLN A 59 -14.05 -0.71 4.80
CA GLN A 59 -13.42 0.40 4.07
C GLN A 59 -12.68 -0.06 2.81
N GLU A 60 -12.01 -1.21 2.83
CA GLU A 60 -11.33 -1.77 1.64
C GLU A 60 -12.34 -2.18 0.58
N LYS A 61 -13.40 -2.87 0.98
CA LYS A 61 -14.48 -3.26 0.08
C LYS A 61 -15.16 -2.02 -0.54
N ALA A 62 -15.44 -0.99 0.27
CA ALA A 62 -15.99 0.26 -0.22
C ALA A 62 -15.03 1.05 -1.11
N ALA A 63 -13.71 0.95 -0.89
CA ALA A 63 -12.70 1.64 -1.70
C ALA A 63 -12.63 1.09 -3.13
N ILE A 64 -12.90 -0.19 -3.33
CA ILE A 64 -12.97 -0.84 -4.65
C ILE A 64 -14.40 -1.01 -5.18
N GLU A 65 -15.42 -0.69 -4.39
CA GLU A 65 -16.81 -0.73 -4.82
C GLU A 65 -17.03 0.28 -5.96
N ASN A 66 -17.59 -0.20 -7.08
CA ASN A 66 -17.76 0.54 -8.33
C ASN A 66 -16.45 1.01 -8.99
N ALA A 67 -15.30 0.53 -8.53
CA ALA A 67 -14.03 0.80 -9.17
C ALA A 67 -13.94 0.08 -10.53
N LYS A 68 -13.21 0.68 -11.46
CA LYS A 68 -12.87 0.08 -12.76
C LYS A 68 -11.36 -0.01 -12.92
N SER A 69 -10.91 -0.96 -13.74
CA SER A 69 -9.52 -0.99 -14.16
C SER A 69 -9.22 0.23 -15.04
N VAL A 70 -8.00 0.74 -14.93
CA VAL A 70 -7.49 1.87 -15.72
C VAL A 70 -6.69 1.38 -16.91
N ASP A 71 -6.59 2.22 -17.94
CA ASP A 71 -5.66 1.98 -19.03
C ASP A 71 -4.20 2.03 -18.60
N GLU A 72 -3.36 1.30 -19.33
CA GLU A 72 -1.95 1.10 -19.02
C GLU A 72 -1.24 2.44 -18.83
N LYS A 73 -1.29 3.31 -19.84
CA LYS A 73 -0.70 4.65 -19.78
C LYS A 73 -1.22 5.48 -18.59
N VAL A 74 -2.50 5.37 -18.27
CA VAL A 74 -3.10 6.10 -17.14
C VAL A 74 -2.58 5.56 -15.80
N ALA A 75 -2.40 4.25 -15.69
CA ALA A 75 -1.81 3.60 -14.52
C ALA A 75 -0.34 4.05 -14.33
N GLU A 76 0.44 4.01 -15.42
CA GLU A 76 1.83 4.47 -15.44
C GLU A 76 1.94 5.93 -15.03
N ASP A 77 1.15 6.83 -15.65
CA ASP A 77 1.15 8.26 -15.35
C ASP A 77 0.76 8.53 -13.88
N THR A 78 -0.18 7.75 -13.33
CA THR A 78 -0.60 7.86 -11.92
C THR A 78 0.52 7.48 -10.96
N VAL A 79 1.20 6.36 -11.23
CA VAL A 79 2.34 5.89 -10.41
C VAL A 79 3.56 6.81 -10.60
N LYS A 80 3.81 7.27 -11.82
CA LYS A 80 4.85 8.25 -12.13
C LYS A 80 4.68 9.52 -11.29
N LYS A 81 3.46 10.06 -11.21
CA LYS A 81 3.17 11.24 -10.38
C LYS A 81 3.47 11.01 -8.90
N LEU A 82 3.16 9.82 -8.36
CA LEU A 82 3.56 9.45 -7.00
C LEU A 82 5.10 9.47 -6.85
N ILE A 83 5.82 8.89 -7.80
CA ILE A 83 7.28 8.82 -7.79
C ILE A 83 7.90 10.22 -7.87
N ASP A 84 7.39 11.07 -8.75
CA ASP A 84 7.79 12.46 -8.91
C ASP A 84 7.66 13.22 -7.58
N ILE A 85 6.52 13.05 -6.91
CA ILE A 85 6.28 13.71 -5.62
C ILE A 85 7.24 13.19 -4.55
N VAL A 86 7.37 11.87 -4.37
CA VAL A 86 8.13 11.29 -3.26
C VAL A 86 9.64 11.39 -3.49
N TYR A 87 10.14 10.95 -4.64
CA TYR A 87 11.57 10.74 -4.85
C TYR A 87 12.26 11.90 -5.58
N PHE A 88 11.55 12.56 -6.50
CA PHE A 88 12.10 13.71 -7.24
C PHE A 88 11.69 15.07 -6.64
N LYS A 89 10.95 15.04 -5.53
CA LYS A 89 10.50 16.23 -4.80
C LYS A 89 9.67 17.20 -5.66
N GLN A 90 8.95 16.69 -6.66
CA GLN A 90 8.11 17.45 -7.56
C GLN A 90 6.64 17.37 -7.15
N GLY A 91 6.17 18.34 -6.38
CA GLY A 91 4.76 18.46 -5.95
C GLY A 91 4.59 18.59 -4.43
N THR A 92 3.34 18.62 -3.99
CA THR A 92 2.91 18.94 -2.63
C THR A 92 2.32 17.75 -1.89
N TYR A 93 2.22 17.86 -0.56
CA TYR A 93 1.52 16.86 0.26
C TYR A 93 0.06 16.67 -0.14
N GLU A 94 -0.65 17.74 -0.53
CA GLU A 94 -2.05 17.63 -0.96
C GLU A 94 -2.18 16.86 -2.27
N GLU A 95 -1.26 17.09 -3.21
CA GLU A 95 -1.19 16.30 -4.44
C GLU A 95 -0.89 14.83 -4.14
N TYR A 96 0.06 14.55 -3.26
CA TYR A 96 0.36 13.19 -2.80
C TYR A 96 -0.87 12.52 -2.19
N LYS A 97 -1.54 13.18 -1.24
CA LYS A 97 -2.73 12.65 -0.57
C LYS A 97 -3.88 12.40 -1.55
N SER A 98 -4.04 13.26 -2.55
CA SER A 98 -5.09 13.14 -3.57
C SER A 98 -4.94 11.92 -4.48
N LEU A 99 -3.75 11.30 -4.53
CA LEU A 99 -3.50 10.12 -5.34
C LEU A 99 -4.08 8.84 -4.74
N PHE A 100 -4.50 8.82 -3.48
CA PHE A 100 -4.93 7.59 -2.81
C PHE A 100 -6.45 7.50 -2.67
N SER A 101 -6.99 6.30 -2.89
CA SER A 101 -8.43 6.05 -2.69
C SER A 101 -8.84 6.00 -1.22
N LEU A 102 -7.86 5.84 -0.32
CA LEU A 102 -8.03 5.82 1.13
C LEU A 102 -7.19 6.95 1.76
N PRO A 103 -7.63 8.21 1.66
CA PRO A 103 -6.86 9.37 2.11
C PRO A 103 -6.56 9.36 3.63
N ASP A 104 -7.40 8.70 4.43
CA ASP A 104 -7.21 8.55 5.88
C ASP A 104 -6.11 7.54 6.23
N ARG A 105 -5.68 6.72 5.27
CA ARG A 105 -4.57 5.77 5.42
C ARG A 105 -3.25 6.32 4.91
N VAL A 106 -3.26 7.53 4.35
CA VAL A 106 -2.06 8.23 3.91
C VAL A 106 -1.32 8.80 5.11
N ALA A 107 0.01 8.80 5.06
CA ALA A 107 0.82 9.41 6.12
C ALA A 107 0.40 10.86 6.39
N SER A 108 0.45 11.31 7.64
CA SER A 108 0.29 12.72 7.99
C SER A 108 1.35 13.57 7.28
N LYS A 109 1.08 14.86 7.04
CA LYS A 109 2.02 15.79 6.39
C LYS A 109 3.43 15.74 6.97
N GLU A 110 3.57 15.75 8.30
CA GLU A 110 4.86 15.69 8.98
C GLU A 110 5.65 14.41 8.64
N LYS A 111 5.02 13.24 8.82
CA LYS A 111 5.60 11.94 8.43
C LYS A 111 5.92 11.85 6.93
N PHE A 112 5.08 12.43 6.08
CA PHE A 112 5.33 12.48 4.64
C PHE A 112 6.60 13.28 4.35
N GLU A 113 6.73 14.50 4.86
CA GLU A 113 7.90 15.34 4.61
C GLU A 113 9.18 14.76 5.21
N GLU A 114 9.10 14.20 6.43
CA GLU A 114 10.23 13.51 7.06
C GLU A 114 10.73 12.38 6.16
N ALA A 115 9.82 11.53 5.71
CA ALA A 115 10.20 10.35 4.97
C ALA A 115 10.57 10.68 3.51
N ARG A 116 9.97 11.70 2.90
CA ARG A 116 10.39 12.31 1.61
C ARG A 116 11.77 12.94 1.68
N SER A 117 12.16 13.50 2.82
CA SER A 117 13.50 14.07 3.01
C SER A 117 14.59 12.99 3.02
N LYS A 118 14.23 11.78 3.46
CA LYS A 118 15.11 10.61 3.59
C LYS A 118 15.03 9.64 2.41
N SER A 119 14.04 9.81 1.53
CA SER A 119 13.83 8.88 0.41
C SER A 119 14.95 9.00 -0.62
N SER A 120 15.52 7.86 -1.00
CA SER A 120 16.56 7.74 -2.02
C SER A 120 16.04 6.98 -3.24
N VAL A 121 16.31 7.52 -4.44
CA VAL A 121 16.00 6.86 -5.72
C VAL A 121 16.78 5.55 -5.81
N VAL A 122 18.08 5.56 -5.49
CA VAL A 122 18.95 4.37 -5.51
C VAL A 122 18.44 3.29 -4.57
N GLU A 123 18.11 3.65 -3.32
CA GLU A 123 17.63 2.66 -2.34
C GLU A 123 16.33 2.00 -2.79
N LYS A 124 15.47 2.76 -3.48
CA LYS A 124 14.16 2.33 -3.94
C LYS A 124 14.22 1.53 -5.26
N PHE A 125 15.02 1.97 -6.22
CA PHE A 125 14.98 1.50 -7.60
C PHE A 125 16.30 0.82 -8.05
N GLY A 126 17.29 0.73 -7.17
CA GLY A 126 18.56 0.01 -7.40
C GLY A 126 19.66 0.84 -8.07
N LYS A 127 19.32 1.99 -8.65
CA LYS A 127 20.28 2.92 -9.27
C LYS A 127 19.75 4.35 -9.27
N GLU A 128 20.62 5.29 -9.63
CA GLU A 128 20.19 6.66 -9.91
C GLU A 128 19.43 6.71 -11.23
N TYR A 129 18.44 7.60 -11.27
CA TYR A 129 17.63 7.91 -12.45
C TYR A 129 17.55 9.43 -12.58
N GLU A 130 17.66 9.96 -13.80
CA GLU A 130 17.61 11.41 -13.99
C GLU A 130 16.20 11.98 -13.74
N ASN A 131 15.18 11.17 -14.02
CA ASN A 131 13.77 11.51 -13.92
C ASN A 131 12.91 10.24 -13.82
N SER A 132 11.62 10.43 -13.53
CA SER A 132 10.70 9.30 -13.40
C SER A 132 10.35 8.64 -14.74
N GLU A 133 10.49 9.33 -15.88
CA GLU A 133 10.26 8.73 -17.19
C GLU A 133 11.20 7.56 -17.47
N GLU A 134 12.43 7.59 -16.95
CA GLU A 134 13.35 6.46 -17.04
C GLU A 134 12.95 5.28 -16.17
N ILE A 135 12.30 5.52 -15.03
CA ILE A 135 11.77 4.48 -14.15
C ILE A 135 10.56 3.80 -14.80
N VAL A 136 9.66 4.60 -15.40
CA VAL A 136 8.45 4.10 -16.08
C VAL A 136 8.78 3.12 -17.21
N LYS A 137 9.92 3.26 -17.89
CA LYS A 137 10.37 2.30 -18.92
C LYS A 137 10.55 0.87 -18.39
N ASN A 138 10.70 0.70 -17.08
CA ASN A 138 10.83 -0.59 -16.41
C ASN A 138 9.50 -1.08 -15.82
N PHE A 139 8.39 -0.39 -16.10
CA PHE A 139 7.08 -0.83 -15.68
C PHE A 139 6.57 -1.99 -16.53
N LYS A 140 5.84 -2.87 -15.86
CA LYS A 140 4.95 -3.84 -16.49
C LYS A 140 3.57 -3.64 -15.91
N VAL A 141 2.55 -3.61 -16.75
CA VAL A 141 1.17 -3.38 -16.30
C VAL A 141 0.32 -4.61 -16.58
N GLU A 142 -0.41 -5.05 -15.57
CA GLU A 142 -1.39 -6.13 -15.68
C GLU A 142 -2.76 -5.64 -15.24
N LYS A 143 -3.79 -5.96 -16.03
CA LYS A 143 -5.18 -5.67 -15.67
C LYS A 143 -5.86 -6.94 -15.18
N LYS A 144 -6.48 -6.89 -14.00
CA LYS A 144 -7.27 -7.98 -13.45
C LYS A 144 -8.54 -7.42 -12.82
N ASP A 145 -9.69 -7.84 -13.35
CA ASP A 145 -11.00 -7.37 -12.90
C ASP A 145 -11.09 -5.83 -12.92
N SER A 146 -11.34 -5.22 -11.76
CA SER A 146 -11.43 -3.77 -11.56
C SER A 146 -10.11 -3.11 -11.17
N ILE A 147 -8.99 -3.84 -11.18
CA ILE A 147 -7.69 -3.36 -10.68
C ILE A 147 -6.65 -3.45 -11.78
N THR A 148 -5.91 -2.35 -11.98
CA THR A 148 -4.70 -2.34 -12.82
C THR A 148 -3.49 -2.32 -11.92
N THR A 149 -2.59 -3.29 -12.08
CA THR A 149 -1.38 -3.44 -11.27
C THR A 149 -0.17 -3.01 -12.08
N VAL A 150 0.61 -2.08 -11.55
CA VAL A 150 1.89 -1.62 -12.10
C VAL A 150 3.00 -2.27 -11.31
N PHE A 151 3.88 -2.99 -12.00
CA PHE A 151 5.04 -3.66 -11.45
C PHE A 151 6.30 -2.94 -11.89
N PHE A 152 7.20 -2.70 -10.96
CA PHE A 152 8.59 -2.33 -11.22
C PHE A 152 9.49 -3.45 -10.72
N LYS A 153 10.52 -3.76 -11.53
CA LYS A 153 11.63 -4.62 -11.14
C LYS A 153 12.93 -3.98 -11.60
N SER A 154 13.90 -3.82 -10.70
CA SER A 154 15.24 -3.34 -11.06
C SER A 154 15.96 -4.34 -11.98
N GLU A 155 16.98 -3.85 -12.69
CA GLU A 155 17.75 -4.67 -13.64
C GLU A 155 18.45 -5.87 -12.97
N ASP A 156 18.94 -5.70 -11.75
CA ASP A 156 19.51 -6.76 -10.90
C ASP A 156 18.45 -7.69 -10.29
N GLY A 157 17.17 -7.29 -10.37
CA GLY A 157 16.04 -7.99 -9.79
C GLY A 157 15.93 -7.93 -8.27
N GLU A 158 16.77 -7.16 -7.58
CA GLU A 158 16.79 -7.03 -6.11
C GLU A 158 15.72 -6.08 -5.57
N LYS A 159 15.24 -5.15 -6.39
CA LYS A 159 14.20 -4.19 -6.01
C LYS A 159 12.94 -4.46 -6.80
N GLU A 160 11.86 -4.71 -6.08
CA GLU A 160 10.54 -4.88 -6.66
C GLU A 160 9.54 -3.95 -5.99
N SER A 161 8.63 -3.40 -6.78
CA SER A 161 7.55 -2.57 -6.28
C SER A 161 6.29 -2.78 -7.09
N THR A 162 5.17 -2.78 -6.40
CA THR A 162 3.87 -3.06 -6.99
C THR A 162 2.88 -2.00 -6.55
N TRP A 163 2.18 -1.39 -7.49
CA TRP A 163 1.10 -0.43 -7.23
C TRP A 163 -0.19 -0.92 -7.86
N GLN A 164 -1.29 -0.77 -7.15
CA GLN A 164 -2.63 -1.07 -7.66
C GLN A 164 -3.37 0.24 -7.89
N VAL A 165 -3.74 0.48 -9.14
CA VAL A 165 -4.44 1.67 -9.60
C VAL A 165 -5.85 1.29 -10.01
N ILE A 166 -6.80 2.13 -9.59
CA ILE A 166 -8.22 2.00 -9.89
C ILE A 166 -8.78 3.32 -10.42
N GLU A 167 -9.82 3.25 -11.23
CA GLU A 167 -10.68 4.38 -11.54
C GLU A 167 -11.89 4.35 -10.59
N LYS A 168 -12.12 5.44 -9.86
CA LYS A 168 -13.31 5.62 -9.01
C LYS A 168 -13.74 7.08 -9.04
N ASP A 169 -15.04 7.33 -9.18
CA ASP A 169 -15.61 8.68 -9.25
C ASP A 169 -14.90 9.58 -10.29
N SER A 170 -14.56 9.00 -11.46
CA SER A 170 -13.80 9.64 -12.53
C SER A 170 -12.40 10.14 -12.13
N LYS A 171 -11.82 9.56 -11.07
CA LYS A 171 -10.44 9.81 -10.62
C LYS A 171 -9.62 8.53 -10.71
N TYR A 172 -8.34 8.68 -11.02
CA TYR A 172 -7.37 7.59 -11.02
C TYR A 172 -6.59 7.60 -9.71
N LEU A 173 -6.70 6.50 -8.97
CA LEU A 173 -6.30 6.44 -7.57
C LEU A 173 -5.48 5.19 -7.30
N ILE A 174 -4.43 5.35 -6.52
CA ILE A 174 -3.65 4.29 -5.93
C ILE A 174 -4.47 3.70 -4.77
N TYR A 175 -4.94 2.47 -4.98
CA TYR A 175 -5.65 1.70 -3.97
C TYR A 175 -4.69 1.04 -2.98
N ASN A 176 -3.59 0.50 -3.49
CA ASN A 176 -2.58 -0.15 -2.69
C ASN A 176 -1.19 0.01 -3.30
N ALA A 177 -0.17 -0.03 -2.46
CA ALA A 177 1.21 -0.06 -2.88
C ALA A 177 2.00 -0.98 -1.96
N VAL A 178 2.67 -1.96 -2.56
CA VAL A 178 3.46 -2.98 -1.87
C VAL A 178 4.90 -2.84 -2.32
N ILE A 179 5.80 -2.82 -1.34
CA ILE A 179 7.24 -2.83 -1.57
C ILE A 179 7.74 -4.18 -1.07
N SER A 180 8.29 -4.99 -1.97
CA SER A 180 9.01 -6.20 -1.57
C SER A 180 10.44 -5.80 -1.24
N GLN A 181 10.89 -6.10 -0.02
CA GLN A 181 12.28 -5.92 0.42
C GLN A 181 13.10 -7.17 0.14
#